data_AF-A0A4P9Z8U4-F1
#
_entry.id   AF-A0A4P9Z8U4-F1
#
_cell.length_a   1.000
_cell.length_b   1.000
_cell.length_c   1.000
_cell.angle_alpha   90.00
_cell.angle_beta   90.00
_cell.angle_gamma   90.00
#
_symmetry.space_group_name_H-M   'P 1'
#
loop_
_entity.id
_entity.type
_entity.pdbx_description
1 polymer ?
#
loop_
_entity_poly.entity_id
_entity_poly.type
_entity_poly.pdbx_seq_one_letter_code
_entity_poly.pdbx_strand_id
1 'polypeptide(L)'
;MSSGDYRVMAIFAEHMGIPPVTLVDEIVNAVNEIMQKALRGVGEYLRQQRANQLMALNCDPGASDEEQAKYEKEGKVYLFAEIESGLLLFDTLCHSHLDLNFDKFEVYTLRNILTIPKDLVDGGWIRLKHHEHLKSMDTSRLASKDTEKQILHLVHDINMELNLRKLLRVQVAKAKIIVKSLKQYKKCAEELVLAHANSKLTPEVAAMLREDLDPMNDNVYYLLTQVSELLKLVLLLNEKLLKGIEVLNLENSQLRHFSRESYIEERTQALLEKLGEFKETVPPLRAHLDVKTSPGDSGQSMPNN
;
A
#
# COMPACT_ATOMS: atom_id res chain seq x y z
N MET A 1 -3.66 13.98 64.32
CA MET A 1 -4.50 13.73 63.12
C MET A 1 -3.57 13.22 62.04
N SER A 2 -3.76 11.97 61.58
CA SER A 2 -2.92 11.39 60.52
C SER A 2 -3.30 12.03 59.19
N SER A 3 -2.33 12.30 58.31
CA SER A 3 -2.62 12.79 56.96
C SER A 3 -3.61 11.85 56.26
N GLY A 4 -4.54 12.42 55.50
CA GLY A 4 -5.45 11.63 54.67
C GLY A 4 -4.61 10.86 53.65
N ASP A 5 -4.74 9.53 53.62
CA ASP A 5 -3.88 8.73 52.74
C ASP A 5 -4.30 8.93 51.30
N TYR A 6 -3.51 9.75 50.60
CA TYR A 6 -3.59 9.95 49.17
C TYR A 6 -3.61 8.61 48.41
N ARG A 7 -2.94 7.57 48.94
CA ARG A 7 -3.03 6.19 48.44
C ARG A 7 -4.45 5.62 48.44
N VAL A 8 -5.19 5.74 49.53
CA VAL A 8 -6.58 5.27 49.64
C VAL A 8 -7.46 6.00 48.64
N MET A 9 -7.34 7.34 48.57
CA MET A 9 -8.12 8.17 47.66
C MET A 9 -7.76 7.94 46.19
N ALA A 10 -6.48 7.70 45.87
CA ALA A 10 -6.04 7.34 44.52
C ALA A 10 -6.58 5.97 44.09
N ILE A 11 -6.45 4.94 44.93
CA ILE A 11 -7.01 3.60 44.69
C ILE A 11 -8.54 3.67 44.47
N PHE A 12 -9.24 4.51 45.23
CA PHE A 12 -10.69 4.67 45.09
C PHE A 12 -11.09 5.44 43.82
N ALA A 13 -10.41 6.56 43.52
CA ALA A 13 -10.65 7.34 42.31
C ALA A 13 -10.26 6.58 41.03
N GLU A 14 -9.21 5.76 41.08
CA GLU A 14 -8.82 4.84 39.99
C GLU A 14 -9.84 3.71 39.79
N HIS A 15 -10.54 3.29 40.86
CA HIS A 15 -11.62 2.30 40.75
C HIS A 15 -12.90 2.88 40.17
N MET A 16 -13.30 4.07 40.63
CA MET A 16 -14.55 4.75 40.25
C MET A 16 -14.43 5.55 38.94
N GLY A 17 -13.22 5.90 38.52
CA GLY A 17 -12.93 6.85 37.44
C GLY A 17 -13.19 8.33 37.81
N ILE A 18 -13.70 8.59 39.01
CA ILE A 18 -14.16 9.89 39.51
C ILE A 18 -13.72 10.02 40.99
N PRO A 19 -13.29 11.20 41.49
CA PRO A 19 -13.01 11.39 42.91
C PRO A 19 -14.25 11.14 43.79
N PRO A 20 -14.13 10.47 44.95
CA PRO A 20 -15.28 10.16 45.81
C PRO A 20 -16.00 11.40 46.39
N VAL A 21 -15.33 12.56 46.47
CA VAL A 21 -15.94 13.83 46.87
C VAL A 21 -16.96 14.29 45.84
N THR A 22 -16.63 14.22 44.55
CA THR A 22 -17.49 14.65 43.43
C THR A 22 -18.81 13.87 43.38
N LEU A 23 -18.80 12.59 43.77
CA LEU A 23 -20.03 11.80 43.91
C LEU A 23 -20.95 12.34 45.02
N VAL A 24 -20.38 12.87 46.11
CA VAL A 24 -21.17 13.52 47.18
C VAL A 24 -21.65 14.89 46.72
N ASP A 25 -20.78 15.68 46.06
CA ASP A 25 -21.14 16.98 45.48
C ASP A 25 -22.36 16.85 44.53
N GLU A 26 -22.35 15.85 43.64
CA GLU A 26 -23.47 15.57 42.73
C GLU A 26 -24.77 15.22 43.47
N ILE A 27 -24.69 14.46 44.58
CA ILE A 27 -25.85 14.13 45.42
C ILE A 27 -26.40 15.39 46.11
N VAL A 28 -25.56 16.25 46.68
CA VAL A 28 -25.97 17.49 47.34
C VAL A 28 -26.64 18.44 46.35
N ASN A 29 -26.03 18.63 45.17
CA ASN A 29 -26.60 19.44 44.09
C ASN A 29 -27.97 18.89 43.63
N ALA A 30 -28.10 17.57 43.44
CA ALA A 30 -29.36 16.95 43.06
C ALA A 30 -30.46 17.12 44.12
N VAL A 31 -30.12 17.03 45.42
CA VAL A 31 -31.08 17.26 46.52
C VAL A 31 -31.52 18.72 46.58
N ASN A 32 -30.60 19.67 46.42
CA ASN A 32 -30.92 21.10 46.41
C ASN A 32 -31.81 21.47 45.19
N GLU A 33 -31.53 20.89 44.01
CA GLU A 33 -32.44 21.00 42.86
C GLU A 33 -33.83 20.42 43.15
N ILE A 34 -33.93 19.27 43.83
CA ILE A 34 -35.20 18.64 44.19
C ILE A 34 -35.98 19.50 45.19
N MET A 35 -35.30 20.07 46.21
CA MET A 35 -35.91 20.98 47.17
C MET A 35 -36.50 22.21 46.48
N GLN A 36 -35.73 22.87 45.61
CA GLN A 36 -36.21 24.03 44.84
C GLN A 36 -37.34 23.69 43.88
N LYS A 37 -37.41 22.46 43.34
CA LYS A 37 -38.53 21.99 42.50
C LYS A 37 -39.79 21.73 43.34
N ALA A 38 -39.63 21.07 44.49
CA ALA A 38 -40.73 20.81 45.42
C ALA A 38 -41.33 22.11 45.99
N LEU A 39 -40.48 23.05 46.42
CA LEU A 39 -40.90 24.36 46.93
C LEU A 39 -41.69 25.16 45.87
N ARG A 40 -41.22 25.19 44.62
CA ARG A 40 -41.95 25.83 43.52
C ARG A 40 -43.32 25.19 43.30
N GLY A 41 -43.40 23.86 43.29
CA GLY A 41 -44.68 23.14 43.21
C GLY A 41 -45.64 23.46 44.35
N VAL A 42 -45.14 23.59 45.59
CA VAL A 42 -45.94 24.03 46.74
C VAL A 42 -46.42 25.48 46.59
N GLY A 43 -45.55 26.40 46.16
CA GLY A 43 -45.92 27.79 45.90
C GLY A 43 -46.94 27.94 44.77
N GLU A 44 -46.77 27.22 43.66
CA GLU A 44 -47.72 27.15 42.55
C GLU A 44 -49.07 26.58 42.99
N TYR A 45 -49.07 25.49 43.77
CA TYR A 45 -50.29 24.90 44.34
C TYR A 45 -51.04 25.89 45.26
N LEU A 46 -50.34 26.58 46.16
CA LEU A 46 -50.96 27.56 47.07
C LEU A 46 -51.51 28.78 46.32
N ARG A 47 -50.81 29.28 45.29
CA ARG A 47 -51.31 30.33 44.40
C ARG A 47 -52.54 29.88 43.60
N GLN A 48 -52.55 28.64 43.10
CA GLN A 48 -53.72 28.06 42.43
C GLN A 48 -54.91 27.90 43.39
N GLN A 49 -54.67 27.47 44.64
CA GLN A 49 -55.71 27.36 45.66
C GLN A 49 -56.30 28.74 46.02
N ARG A 50 -55.48 29.79 46.12
CA ARG A 50 -55.92 31.19 46.28
C ARG A 50 -56.76 31.67 45.08
N ALA A 51 -56.33 31.36 43.85
CA ALA A 51 -57.11 31.70 42.65
C ALA A 51 -58.48 31.02 42.61
N ASN A 52 -58.54 29.73 42.99
CA ASN A 52 -59.80 28.99 43.11
C ASN A 52 -60.74 29.58 44.18
N GLN A 53 -60.20 30.10 45.29
CA GLN A 53 -60.99 30.82 46.31
C GLN A 53 -61.58 32.13 45.77
N LEU A 54 -60.79 32.92 45.03
CA LEU A 54 -61.27 34.16 44.40
C LEU A 54 -62.38 33.89 43.38
N MET A 55 -62.19 32.90 42.50
CA MET A 55 -63.22 32.47 41.54
C MET A 55 -64.51 32.01 42.24
N ALA A 56 -64.42 31.27 43.35
CA ALA A 56 -65.58 30.85 44.13
C ALA A 56 -66.35 32.02 44.81
N LEU A 57 -65.72 33.19 44.93
CA LEU A 57 -66.32 34.44 45.42
C LEU A 57 -66.82 35.35 44.27
N ASN A 58 -66.78 34.87 43.02
CA ASN A 58 -67.01 35.66 41.80
C ASN A 58 -66.05 36.87 41.65
N CYS A 59 -64.87 36.80 42.27
CA CYS A 59 -63.81 37.79 42.10
C CYS A 59 -62.85 37.28 41.01
N ASP A 60 -62.67 38.06 39.95
CA ASP A 60 -61.75 37.71 38.87
C ASP A 60 -60.29 37.78 39.38
N PRO A 61 -59.37 36.84 39.05
CA PRO A 61 -58.00 36.89 39.56
C PRO A 61 -57.20 38.12 39.13
N GLY A 62 -57.67 38.87 38.13
CA GLY A 62 -57.14 40.17 37.71
C GLY A 62 -57.86 41.40 38.29
N ALA A 63 -58.78 41.21 39.24
CA ALA A 63 -59.49 42.30 39.91
C ALA A 63 -58.54 43.18 40.74
N SER A 64 -58.92 44.45 40.93
CA SER A 64 -58.12 45.47 41.62
C SER A 64 -57.66 45.03 43.01
N ASP A 65 -56.45 45.41 43.41
CA ASP A 65 -55.86 45.09 44.72
C ASP A 65 -56.78 45.49 45.89
N GLU A 66 -57.56 46.56 45.73
CA GLU A 66 -58.55 47.01 46.73
C GLU A 66 -59.71 46.03 46.95
N GLU A 67 -60.08 45.26 45.93
CA GLU A 67 -61.14 44.25 46.00
C GLU A 67 -60.60 42.92 46.56
N GLN A 68 -59.40 42.52 46.15
CA GLN A 68 -58.71 41.37 46.76
C GLN A 68 -58.45 41.61 48.26
N ALA A 69 -57.97 42.82 48.62
CA ALA A 69 -57.69 43.20 50.01
C ALA A 69 -58.94 43.29 50.91
N LYS A 70 -60.18 43.31 50.36
CA LYS A 70 -61.40 43.11 51.17
C LYS A 70 -61.56 41.66 51.57
N TYR A 71 -61.48 40.72 50.62
CA TYR A 71 -61.66 39.29 50.89
C TYR A 71 -60.53 38.70 51.75
N GLU A 72 -59.32 39.24 51.67
CA GLU A 72 -58.22 38.93 52.59
C GLU A 72 -58.52 39.42 54.02
N LYS A 73 -59.00 40.66 54.19
CA LYS A 73 -59.38 41.22 55.51
C LYS A 73 -60.60 40.52 56.13
N GLU A 74 -61.47 39.95 55.31
CA GLU A 74 -62.58 39.09 55.76
C GLU A 74 -62.17 37.64 56.03
N GLY A 75 -60.89 37.27 55.82
CA GLY A 75 -60.38 35.92 56.07
C GLY A 75 -60.91 34.83 55.13
N LYS A 76 -61.51 35.22 53.99
CA LYS A 76 -62.14 34.30 53.02
C LYS A 76 -61.16 33.76 51.97
N VAL A 77 -60.01 34.42 51.82
CA VAL A 77 -58.96 34.14 50.83
C VAL A 77 -57.61 34.23 51.54
N TYR A 78 -56.68 33.34 51.22
CA TYR A 78 -55.31 33.41 51.76
C TYR A 78 -54.58 34.70 51.32
N LEU A 79 -53.92 35.38 52.25
CA LEU A 79 -53.15 36.60 51.99
C LEU A 79 -51.93 36.30 51.10
N PHE A 80 -51.81 36.97 49.96
CA PHE A 80 -50.71 36.71 49.01
C PHE A 80 -49.32 36.90 49.64
N ALA A 81 -49.15 38.00 50.40
CA ALA A 81 -47.89 38.32 51.08
C ALA A 81 -47.52 37.30 52.17
N GLU A 82 -48.50 36.63 52.78
CA GLU A 82 -48.28 35.58 53.78
C GLU A 82 -47.83 34.27 53.12
N ILE A 83 -48.37 33.93 51.94
CA ILE A 83 -47.90 32.80 51.14
C ILE A 83 -46.45 32.99 50.72
N GLU A 84 -46.08 34.14 50.12
CA GLU A 84 -44.70 34.39 49.68
C GLU A 84 -43.73 34.47 50.87
N SER A 85 -44.09 35.15 51.96
CA SER A 85 -43.26 35.26 53.17
C SER A 85 -43.07 33.91 53.87
N GLY A 86 -44.14 33.12 53.99
CA GLY A 86 -44.11 31.77 54.55
C GLY A 86 -43.30 30.80 53.69
N LEU A 87 -43.40 30.89 52.36
CA LEU A 87 -42.61 30.10 51.43
C LEU A 87 -41.12 30.44 51.52
N LEU A 88 -40.75 31.73 51.61
CA LEU A 88 -39.37 32.18 51.78
C LEU A 88 -38.76 31.76 53.13
N LEU A 89 -39.55 31.84 54.22
CA LEU A 89 -39.11 31.36 55.54
C LEU A 89 -38.94 29.84 55.56
N PHE A 90 -39.85 29.10 54.93
CA PHE A 90 -39.77 27.65 54.80
C PHE A 90 -38.58 27.23 53.92
N ASP A 91 -38.29 27.95 52.83
CA ASP A 91 -37.11 27.73 51.99
C ASP A 91 -35.79 27.90 52.77
N THR A 92 -35.69 28.98 53.54
CA THR A 92 -34.54 29.27 54.41
C THR A 92 -34.36 28.19 55.48
N LEU A 93 -35.46 27.74 56.09
CA LEU A 93 -35.49 26.65 57.06
C LEU A 93 -35.08 25.32 56.44
N CYS A 94 -35.59 25.00 55.25
CA CYS A 94 -35.25 23.79 54.50
C CYS A 94 -33.78 23.74 54.12
N HIS A 95 -33.22 24.81 53.53
CA HIS A 95 -31.78 24.85 53.21
C HIS A 95 -30.92 24.65 54.46
N SER A 96 -31.15 25.42 55.53
CA SER A 96 -30.35 25.27 56.78
C SER A 96 -30.45 23.88 57.43
N HIS A 97 -31.56 23.16 57.26
CA HIS A 97 -31.70 21.76 57.70
C HIS A 97 -31.15 20.75 56.70
N LEU A 98 -31.10 21.05 55.40
CA LEU A 98 -30.42 20.24 54.40
C LEU A 98 -28.91 20.33 54.64
N ASP A 99 -28.33 21.52 54.58
CA ASP A 99 -26.88 21.77 54.72
C ASP A 99 -26.31 21.04 55.94
N LEU A 100 -26.87 21.31 57.14
CA LEU A 100 -26.45 20.70 58.40
C LEU A 100 -26.58 19.16 58.46
N ASN A 101 -27.38 18.54 57.60
CA ASN A 101 -27.51 17.08 57.52
C ASN A 101 -26.71 16.49 56.35
N PHE A 102 -26.50 17.24 55.27
CA PHE A 102 -25.68 16.85 54.14
C PHE A 102 -24.18 17.01 54.42
N ASP A 103 -23.75 17.98 55.23
CA ASP A 103 -22.42 18.03 55.86
C ASP A 103 -22.11 16.72 56.62
N LYS A 104 -23.07 16.24 57.41
CA LYS A 104 -22.93 15.00 58.19
C LYS A 104 -22.92 13.78 57.28
N PHE A 105 -23.73 13.79 56.22
CA PHE A 105 -23.76 12.73 55.21
C PHE A 105 -22.42 12.67 54.44
N GLU A 106 -21.84 13.80 54.04
CA GLU A 106 -20.51 13.87 53.41
C GLU A 106 -19.46 13.27 54.35
N VAL A 107 -19.34 13.82 55.56
CA VAL A 107 -18.34 13.38 56.55
C VAL A 107 -18.52 11.90 56.91
N TYR A 108 -19.76 11.40 57.02
CA TYR A 108 -20.02 9.98 57.26
C TYR A 108 -19.65 9.12 56.05
N THR A 109 -20.06 9.52 54.86
CA THR A 109 -19.90 8.75 53.61
C THR A 109 -18.44 8.67 53.20
N LEU A 110 -17.71 9.79 53.18
CA LEU A 110 -16.28 9.82 52.90
C LEU A 110 -15.46 9.02 53.93
N ARG A 111 -15.84 9.06 55.21
CA ARG A 111 -15.08 8.42 56.30
C ARG A 111 -15.37 6.93 56.48
N ASN A 112 -16.59 6.46 56.19
CA ASN A 112 -17.03 5.10 56.53
C ASN A 112 -17.42 4.25 55.31
N ILE A 113 -17.87 4.85 54.21
CA ILE A 113 -18.36 4.13 53.02
C ILE A 113 -17.31 4.18 51.90
N LEU A 114 -16.80 5.38 51.60
CA LEU A 114 -15.82 5.65 50.54
C LEU A 114 -14.37 5.68 51.10
N THR A 115 -14.11 4.90 52.16
CA THR A 115 -12.80 4.76 52.81
C THR A 115 -12.38 3.29 52.84
N ILE A 116 -11.10 3.05 52.57
CA ILE A 116 -10.46 1.74 52.66
C ILE A 116 -9.55 1.72 53.91
N PRO A 117 -9.55 0.65 54.74
CA PRO A 117 -8.65 0.58 55.90
C PRO A 117 -7.18 0.59 55.49
N LYS A 118 -6.39 1.45 56.14
CA LYS A 118 -4.97 1.70 55.82
C LYS A 118 -4.15 0.41 55.78
N ASP A 119 -4.33 -0.46 56.78
CA ASP A 119 -3.61 -1.72 56.96
C ASP A 119 -3.70 -2.66 55.73
N LEU A 120 -4.81 -2.66 55.00
CA LEU A 120 -5.00 -3.48 53.80
C LEU A 120 -4.33 -2.87 52.55
N VAL A 121 -4.15 -1.56 52.53
CA VAL A 121 -3.45 -0.83 51.46
C VAL A 121 -1.94 -0.91 51.66
N ASP A 122 -1.44 -0.65 52.87
CA ASP A 122 -0.01 -0.74 53.16
C ASP A 122 0.52 -2.18 53.16
N GLY A 123 -0.33 -3.16 53.49
CA GLY A 123 -0.04 -4.58 53.26
C GLY A 123 -0.11 -5.03 51.78
N GLY A 124 -0.52 -4.18 50.85
CA GLY A 124 -0.59 -4.50 49.41
C GLY A 124 -1.61 -5.58 49.04
N TRP A 125 -2.61 -5.81 49.90
CA TRP A 125 -3.66 -6.81 49.75
C TRP A 125 -4.77 -6.37 48.78
N ILE A 126 -5.06 -5.07 48.76
CA ILE A 126 -6.05 -4.47 47.85
C ILE A 126 -5.37 -4.10 46.53
N ARG A 127 -5.95 -4.57 45.42
CA ARG A 127 -5.47 -4.40 44.05
C ARG A 127 -6.66 -4.27 43.11
N LEU A 128 -6.60 -3.36 42.15
CA LEU A 128 -7.64 -3.24 41.12
C LEU A 128 -7.40 -4.29 40.02
N LYS A 129 -8.43 -4.58 39.21
CA LYS A 129 -8.36 -5.64 38.18
C LYS A 129 -7.20 -5.44 37.20
N HIS A 130 -6.94 -4.20 36.77
CA HIS A 130 -5.83 -3.88 35.88
C HIS A 130 -4.45 -3.89 36.58
N HIS A 131 -4.39 -3.89 37.91
CA HIS A 131 -3.14 -4.12 38.66
C HIS A 131 -2.72 -5.60 38.69
N GLU A 132 -3.57 -6.54 38.28
CA GLU A 132 -3.23 -7.96 38.26
C GLU A 132 -2.02 -8.27 37.35
N HIS A 133 -1.86 -7.53 36.24
CA HIS A 133 -0.75 -7.73 35.31
C HIS A 133 0.56 -7.05 35.76
N LEU A 134 0.52 -6.19 36.79
CA LEU A 134 1.65 -5.42 37.31
C LEU A 134 2.49 -6.16 38.38
N LYS A 135 2.35 -7.48 38.48
CA LYS A 135 2.98 -8.34 39.52
C LYS A 135 4.52 -8.37 39.54
N SER A 136 5.24 -7.71 38.62
CA SER A 136 6.71 -7.66 38.62
C SER A 136 7.30 -6.41 37.94
N MET A 137 7.60 -5.38 38.73
CA MET A 137 8.48 -4.26 38.31
C MET A 137 9.95 -4.45 38.72
N ASP A 138 10.24 -5.29 39.72
CA ASP A 138 11.54 -5.29 40.41
C ASP A 138 12.65 -6.18 39.80
N THR A 139 12.39 -6.90 38.70
CA THR A 139 13.41 -7.73 38.02
C THR A 139 13.54 -7.48 36.51
N SER A 140 12.73 -6.57 35.92
CA SER A 140 12.49 -6.54 34.48
C SER A 140 13.12 -5.36 33.70
N ARG A 141 13.87 -4.44 34.32
CA ARG A 141 14.59 -3.36 33.59
C ARG A 141 15.69 -3.83 32.62
N LEU A 142 16.05 -5.12 32.66
CA LEU A 142 16.87 -5.79 31.65
C LEU A 142 15.97 -6.44 30.57
N ALA A 143 14.97 -7.21 31.00
CA ALA A 143 14.00 -7.85 30.12
C ALA A 143 13.25 -6.85 29.22
N SER A 144 12.95 -5.64 29.71
CA SER A 144 12.31 -4.58 28.91
C SER A 144 13.17 -4.19 27.71
N LYS A 145 14.48 -4.04 27.90
CA LYS A 145 15.44 -3.77 26.81
C LYS A 145 15.54 -4.93 25.82
N ASP A 146 15.36 -6.17 26.28
CA ASP A 146 15.37 -7.33 25.40
C ASP A 146 14.04 -7.48 24.64
N THR A 147 12.91 -7.13 25.23
CA THR A 147 11.63 -6.98 24.50
C THR A 147 11.66 -5.79 23.53
N GLU A 148 12.28 -4.66 23.88
CA GLU A 148 12.49 -3.52 22.98
C GLU A 148 13.33 -3.93 21.76
N LYS A 149 14.44 -4.68 21.97
CA LYS A 149 15.24 -5.26 20.87
C LYS A 149 14.41 -6.24 20.02
N GLN A 150 13.61 -7.11 20.62
CA GLN A 150 12.77 -8.06 19.89
C GLN A 150 11.70 -7.34 19.04
N ILE A 151 11.08 -6.28 19.58
CA ILE A 151 10.13 -5.44 18.84
C ILE A 151 10.85 -4.73 17.67
N LEU A 152 12.04 -4.15 17.90
CA LEU A 152 12.82 -3.51 16.84
C LEU A 152 13.28 -4.49 15.76
N HIS A 153 13.68 -5.71 16.14
CA HIS A 153 14.04 -6.79 15.20
C HIS A 153 12.82 -7.19 14.36
N LEU A 154 11.67 -7.46 15.00
CA LEU A 154 10.45 -7.85 14.30
C LEU A 154 9.95 -6.74 13.35
N VAL A 155 10.07 -5.46 13.75
CA VAL A 155 9.77 -4.32 12.86
C VAL A 155 10.75 -4.24 11.69
N HIS A 156 12.03 -4.60 11.88
CA HIS A 156 13.00 -4.70 10.78
C HIS A 156 12.65 -5.83 9.82
N ASP A 157 12.34 -7.02 10.33
CA ASP A 157 11.93 -8.20 9.55
C ASP A 157 10.69 -7.90 8.71
N ILE A 158 9.64 -7.34 9.32
CA ILE A 158 8.41 -6.94 8.63
C ILE A 158 8.71 -5.95 7.50
N ASN A 159 9.63 -5.00 7.68
CA ASN A 159 10.03 -4.08 6.62
C ASN A 159 10.79 -4.78 5.48
N MET A 160 11.64 -5.76 5.80
CA MET A 160 12.32 -6.58 4.79
C MET A 160 11.35 -7.47 4.01
N GLU A 161 10.41 -8.14 4.68
CA GLU A 161 9.33 -8.91 4.03
C GLU A 161 8.46 -8.02 3.14
N LEU A 162 8.07 -6.83 3.60
CA LEU A 162 7.29 -5.88 2.81
C LEU A 162 8.07 -5.39 1.58
N ASN A 163 9.38 -5.19 1.68
CA ASN A 163 10.23 -4.80 0.55
C ASN A 163 10.44 -5.96 -0.45
N LEU A 164 10.65 -7.18 0.03
CA LEU A 164 10.67 -8.40 -0.78
C LEU A 164 9.33 -8.61 -1.49
N ARG A 165 8.19 -8.38 -0.81
CA ARG A 165 6.84 -8.47 -1.37
C ARG A 165 6.58 -7.40 -2.45
N LYS A 166 7.13 -6.19 -2.31
CA LYS A 166 7.12 -5.16 -3.39
C LYS A 166 7.90 -5.66 -4.60
N LEU A 167 9.13 -6.17 -4.40
CA LEU A 167 9.97 -6.69 -5.48
C LEU A 167 9.33 -7.87 -6.22
N LEU A 168 8.80 -8.86 -5.49
CA LEU A 168 8.07 -9.98 -6.10
C LEU A 168 6.85 -9.53 -6.90
N ARG A 169 6.09 -8.53 -6.42
CA ARG A 169 4.98 -7.95 -7.20
C ARG A 169 5.44 -7.33 -8.52
N VAL A 170 6.59 -6.63 -8.52
CA VAL A 170 7.19 -6.08 -9.75
C VAL A 170 7.66 -7.20 -10.70
N GLN A 171 8.31 -8.24 -10.19
CA GLN A 171 8.74 -9.37 -11.02
C GLN A 171 7.55 -10.16 -11.61
N VAL A 172 6.48 -10.37 -10.84
CA VAL A 172 5.22 -10.97 -11.34
C VAL A 172 4.56 -10.09 -12.40
N ALA A 173 4.62 -8.75 -12.28
CA ALA A 173 4.14 -7.85 -13.32
C ALA A 173 4.96 -7.95 -14.60
N LYS A 174 6.30 -7.95 -14.51
CA LYS A 174 7.22 -8.17 -15.65
C LYS A 174 6.97 -9.53 -16.32
N ALA A 175 6.88 -10.61 -15.54
CA ALA A 175 6.58 -11.94 -16.05
C ALA A 175 5.23 -12.00 -16.78
N LYS A 176 4.19 -11.31 -16.27
CA LYS A 176 2.89 -11.19 -16.95
C LYS A 176 2.97 -10.42 -18.28
N ILE A 177 3.87 -9.45 -18.42
CA ILE A 177 4.13 -8.75 -19.69
C ILE A 177 4.85 -9.69 -20.67
N ILE A 178 5.88 -10.41 -20.22
CA ILE A 178 6.60 -11.40 -21.05
C ILE A 178 5.66 -12.53 -21.50
N VAL A 179 4.78 -13.03 -20.64
CA VAL A 179 3.76 -14.04 -21.02
C VAL A 179 2.73 -13.46 -22.01
N LYS A 180 2.45 -12.16 -22.00
CA LYS A 180 1.62 -11.51 -23.03
C LYS A 180 2.36 -11.41 -24.36
N SER A 181 3.62 -10.94 -24.38
CA SER A 181 4.39 -10.82 -25.62
C SER A 181 4.73 -12.17 -26.23
N LEU A 182 5.02 -13.21 -25.43
CA LEU A 182 5.19 -14.58 -25.92
C LEU A 182 3.88 -15.16 -26.47
N LYS A 183 2.71 -14.81 -25.90
CA LYS A 183 1.40 -15.18 -26.48
C LYS A 183 1.09 -14.43 -27.77
N GLN A 184 1.53 -13.17 -27.91
CA GLN A 184 1.43 -12.41 -29.16
C GLN A 184 2.38 -12.98 -30.22
N TYR A 185 3.65 -13.23 -29.89
CA TYR A 185 4.61 -13.86 -30.79
C TYR A 185 4.14 -15.25 -31.23
N LYS A 186 3.66 -16.08 -30.29
CA LYS A 186 3.05 -17.38 -30.63
C LYS A 186 1.87 -17.20 -31.58
N LYS A 187 0.97 -16.23 -31.34
CA LYS A 187 -0.12 -15.93 -32.29
C LYS A 187 0.39 -15.49 -33.65
N CYS A 188 1.40 -14.63 -33.74
CA CYS A 188 1.97 -14.21 -35.02
C CYS A 188 2.68 -15.36 -35.75
N ALA A 189 3.33 -16.29 -35.03
CA ALA A 189 3.90 -17.50 -35.61
C ALA A 189 2.80 -18.48 -36.08
N GLU A 190 1.75 -18.69 -35.28
CA GLU A 190 0.56 -19.42 -35.68
C GLU A 190 -0.14 -18.76 -36.88
N GLU A 191 -0.23 -17.43 -36.93
CA GLU A 191 -0.79 -16.66 -38.06
C GLU A 191 0.11 -16.68 -39.30
N LEU A 192 1.44 -16.84 -39.19
CA LEU A 192 2.34 -17.03 -40.33
C LEU A 192 2.27 -18.46 -40.89
N VAL A 193 2.22 -19.46 -40.01
CA VAL A 193 1.99 -20.87 -40.39
C VAL A 193 0.58 -21.06 -40.94
N LEU A 194 -0.43 -20.35 -40.41
CA LEU A 194 -1.79 -20.34 -40.92
C LEU A 194 -2.00 -19.37 -42.09
N ALA A 195 -1.10 -18.43 -42.38
CA ALA A 195 -1.11 -17.63 -43.61
C ALA A 195 -0.60 -18.43 -44.82
N HIS A 196 0.21 -19.48 -44.60
CA HIS A 196 0.45 -20.51 -45.61
C HIS A 196 -0.85 -21.29 -45.92
N ALA A 197 -1.78 -21.41 -44.96
CA ALA A 197 -3.06 -22.08 -45.14
C ALA A 197 -4.21 -21.17 -45.63
N ASN A 198 -4.28 -19.92 -45.17
CA ASN A 198 -5.42 -19.01 -45.36
C ASN A 198 -4.96 -17.63 -45.87
N SER A 199 -5.39 -17.29 -47.09
CA SER A 199 -4.87 -16.19 -47.89
C SER A 199 -5.24 -14.77 -47.41
N LYS A 200 -4.22 -13.90 -47.31
CA LYS A 200 -4.35 -12.44 -47.50
C LYS A 200 -3.26 -11.84 -48.43
N LEU A 201 -2.58 -12.68 -49.20
CA LEU A 201 -1.76 -12.28 -50.35
C LEU A 201 -2.43 -12.76 -51.65
N THR A 202 -2.10 -12.14 -52.78
CA THR A 202 -2.57 -12.54 -54.11
C THR A 202 -2.13 -13.97 -54.47
N PRO A 203 -2.97 -14.74 -55.19
CA PRO A 203 -2.81 -16.19 -55.32
C PRO A 203 -1.52 -16.62 -56.03
N GLU A 204 -1.00 -15.82 -56.98
CA GLU A 204 0.27 -16.09 -57.66
C GLU A 204 1.47 -15.95 -56.71
N VAL A 205 1.52 -14.89 -55.91
CA VAL A 205 2.62 -14.64 -54.96
C VAL A 205 2.63 -15.69 -53.85
N ALA A 206 1.44 -16.13 -53.42
CA ALA A 206 1.27 -17.22 -52.46
C ALA A 206 1.46 -18.64 -53.07
N ALA A 207 1.73 -18.75 -54.37
CA ALA A 207 2.22 -19.97 -55.02
C ALA A 207 3.75 -19.95 -55.09
N MET A 208 4.33 -18.90 -55.70
CA MET A 208 5.78 -18.65 -55.76
C MET A 208 6.47 -18.85 -54.41
N LEU A 209 6.01 -18.13 -53.37
CA LEU A 209 6.61 -18.21 -52.04
C LEU A 209 6.50 -19.59 -51.38
N ARG A 210 5.57 -20.45 -51.82
CA ARG A 210 5.42 -21.82 -51.30
C ARG A 210 6.40 -22.77 -51.98
N GLU A 211 6.62 -22.59 -53.27
CA GLU A 211 7.60 -23.34 -54.07
C GLU A 211 9.04 -22.94 -53.69
N ASP A 212 9.27 -21.69 -53.27
CA ASP A 212 10.59 -21.19 -52.85
C ASP A 212 10.97 -21.46 -51.38
N LEU A 213 10.03 -21.39 -50.42
CA LEU A 213 10.35 -21.37 -48.98
C LEU A 213 10.25 -22.72 -48.23
N ASP A 214 9.28 -23.58 -48.54
CA ASP A 214 9.23 -24.93 -47.94
C ASP A 214 10.52 -25.74 -48.22
N PRO A 215 11.09 -25.73 -49.45
CA PRO A 215 12.37 -26.37 -49.69
C PRO A 215 13.58 -25.58 -49.18
N MET A 216 13.47 -24.55 -48.31
CA MET A 216 14.68 -23.86 -47.82
C MET A 216 15.66 -24.82 -47.12
N ASN A 217 15.14 -25.84 -46.42
CA ASN A 217 15.96 -26.89 -45.81
C ASN A 217 16.61 -27.79 -46.88
N ASP A 218 15.83 -28.27 -47.85
CA ASP A 218 16.29 -29.19 -48.89
C ASP A 218 17.22 -28.48 -49.90
N ASN A 219 16.94 -27.22 -50.25
CA ASN A 219 17.82 -26.34 -51.02
C ASN A 219 19.16 -26.12 -50.31
N VAL A 220 19.17 -25.97 -48.99
CA VAL A 220 20.43 -25.92 -48.21
C VAL A 220 21.17 -27.26 -48.29
N TYR A 221 20.49 -28.40 -48.19
CA TYR A 221 21.12 -29.71 -48.38
C TYR A 221 21.62 -29.95 -49.81
N TYR A 222 20.88 -29.53 -50.84
CA TYR A 222 21.27 -29.60 -52.25
C TYR A 222 22.48 -28.70 -52.53
N LEU A 223 22.47 -27.44 -52.08
CA LEU A 223 23.59 -26.52 -52.21
C LEU A 223 24.83 -27.02 -51.47
N LEU A 224 24.69 -27.53 -50.24
CA LEU A 224 25.79 -28.10 -49.48
C LEU A 224 26.34 -29.37 -50.15
N THR A 225 25.48 -30.20 -50.74
CA THR A 225 25.88 -31.36 -51.54
C THR A 225 26.63 -30.93 -52.80
N GLN A 226 26.12 -29.97 -53.57
CA GLN A 226 26.77 -29.41 -54.76
C GLN A 226 28.12 -28.78 -54.42
N VAL A 227 28.23 -28.03 -53.32
CA VAL A 227 29.51 -27.49 -52.83
C VAL A 227 30.47 -28.63 -52.48
N SER A 228 30.00 -29.74 -51.87
CA SER A 228 30.82 -30.91 -51.61
C SER A 228 31.31 -31.61 -52.90
N GLU A 229 30.49 -31.63 -53.95
CA GLU A 229 30.85 -32.19 -55.26
C GLU A 229 31.82 -31.29 -56.02
N LEU A 230 31.61 -29.98 -55.97
CA LEU A 230 32.52 -28.98 -56.53
C LEU A 230 33.89 -29.04 -55.82
N LEU A 231 33.91 -29.21 -54.50
CA LEU A 231 35.14 -29.41 -53.72
C LEU A 231 35.83 -30.75 -54.07
N LYS A 232 35.09 -31.85 -54.21
CA LYS A 232 35.62 -33.14 -54.74
C LYS A 232 36.17 -32.98 -56.16
N LEU A 233 35.51 -32.23 -57.03
CA LEU A 233 35.97 -31.95 -58.39
C LEU A 233 37.24 -31.10 -58.40
N VAL A 234 37.35 -30.08 -57.54
CA VAL A 234 38.58 -29.28 -57.38
C VAL A 234 39.73 -30.14 -56.84
N LEU A 235 39.48 -31.06 -55.89
CA LEU A 235 40.48 -32.02 -55.43
C LEU A 235 40.90 -33.01 -56.53
N LEU A 236 39.96 -33.55 -57.31
CA LEU A 236 40.26 -34.41 -58.46
C LEU A 236 40.99 -33.67 -59.59
N LEU A 237 40.69 -32.40 -59.80
CA LEU A 237 41.35 -31.55 -60.79
C LEU A 237 42.76 -31.19 -60.30
N ASN A 238 42.94 -30.88 -59.01
CA ASN A 238 44.26 -30.69 -58.40
C ASN A 238 45.10 -31.98 -58.46
N GLU A 239 44.53 -33.16 -58.15
CA GLU A 239 45.19 -34.44 -58.34
C GLU A 239 45.57 -34.70 -59.80
N LYS A 240 44.70 -34.37 -60.77
CA LYS A 240 45.01 -34.50 -62.21
C LYS A 240 46.01 -33.47 -62.70
N LEU A 241 46.12 -32.31 -62.06
CA LEU A 241 47.11 -31.28 -62.36
C LEU A 241 48.47 -31.67 -61.77
N LEU A 242 48.51 -32.19 -60.54
CA LEU A 242 49.70 -32.79 -59.92
C LEU A 242 50.20 -34.01 -60.70
N LYS A 243 49.32 -34.99 -61.00
CA LYS A 243 49.66 -36.15 -61.84
C LYS A 243 49.96 -35.74 -63.28
N GLY A 244 49.39 -34.62 -63.75
CA GLY A 244 49.75 -33.97 -65.00
C GLY A 244 51.19 -33.47 -64.98
N ILE A 245 51.61 -32.79 -63.91
CA ILE A 245 53.00 -32.35 -63.70
C ILE A 245 53.95 -33.56 -63.59
N GLU A 246 53.56 -34.65 -62.92
CA GLU A 246 54.38 -35.87 -62.81
C GLU A 246 54.52 -36.64 -64.15
N VAL A 247 53.47 -36.67 -64.98
CA VAL A 247 53.49 -37.35 -66.30
C VAL A 247 54.07 -36.45 -67.40
N LEU A 248 54.06 -35.12 -67.23
CA LEU A 248 54.59 -34.14 -68.17
C LEU A 248 55.95 -33.60 -67.73
N ASN A 249 56.87 -34.53 -67.48
CA ASN A 249 58.29 -34.29 -67.71
C ASN A 249 58.52 -34.12 -69.22
N LEU A 250 58.13 -32.97 -69.77
CA LEU A 250 58.52 -32.52 -71.11
C LEU A 250 58.35 -31.02 -71.26
N GLU A 251 59.48 -30.33 -71.38
CA GLU A 251 59.54 -28.99 -71.94
C GLU A 251 58.93 -29.02 -73.35
N ASN A 252 58.02 -28.08 -73.65
CA ASN A 252 57.37 -27.89 -74.96
C ASN A 252 56.44 -29.03 -75.45
N SER A 253 55.15 -28.98 -75.10
CA SER A 253 54.07 -29.14 -76.10
C SER A 253 52.71 -28.70 -75.56
N GLN A 254 51.80 -28.31 -76.47
CA GLN A 254 50.49 -27.75 -76.13
C GLN A 254 49.47 -28.84 -75.77
N LEU A 255 48.99 -28.84 -74.51
CA LEU A 255 47.79 -29.59 -74.13
C LEU A 255 46.51 -28.79 -74.39
N ARG A 256 46.18 -28.74 -75.68
CA ARG A 256 44.84 -28.86 -76.29
C ARG A 256 43.63 -28.41 -75.45
N HIS A 257 42.93 -27.40 -75.98
CA HIS A 257 41.58 -26.98 -75.61
C HIS A 257 40.68 -28.15 -75.18
N PHE A 258 39.93 -28.00 -74.09
CA PHE A 258 38.95 -29.00 -73.72
C PHE A 258 37.84 -29.06 -74.77
N SER A 259 37.27 -30.24 -75.02
CA SER A 259 36.14 -30.39 -75.96
C SER A 259 34.90 -29.58 -75.56
N ARG A 260 34.80 -29.17 -74.30
CA ARG A 260 33.78 -28.22 -73.81
C ARG A 260 34.11 -26.76 -74.14
N GLU A 261 35.39 -26.40 -74.24
CA GLU A 261 35.80 -25.08 -74.75
C GLU A 261 35.54 -25.02 -76.25
N SER A 262 35.95 -26.01 -77.05
CA SER A 262 35.64 -26.01 -78.50
C SER A 262 34.14 -26.02 -78.80
N TYR A 263 33.30 -26.67 -77.99
CA TYR A 263 31.83 -26.57 -78.13
C TYR A 263 31.27 -25.20 -77.71
N ILE A 264 31.93 -24.48 -76.80
CA ILE A 264 31.59 -23.10 -76.46
C ILE A 264 32.09 -22.16 -77.57
N GLU A 265 33.32 -22.31 -78.05
CA GLU A 265 33.95 -21.55 -79.13
C GLU A 265 33.19 -21.70 -80.45
N GLU A 266 32.85 -22.93 -80.87
CA GLU A 266 32.03 -23.18 -82.06
C GLU A 266 30.65 -22.50 -81.96
N ARG A 267 30.06 -22.51 -80.76
CA ARG A 267 28.72 -21.95 -80.52
C ARG A 267 28.72 -20.44 -80.28
N THR A 268 29.79 -19.85 -79.75
CA THR A 268 29.99 -18.39 -79.69
C THR A 268 30.42 -17.86 -81.04
N GLN A 269 31.22 -18.58 -81.83
CA GLN A 269 31.54 -18.22 -83.22
C GLN A 269 30.27 -18.26 -84.08
N ALA A 270 29.44 -19.30 -83.99
CA ALA A 270 28.15 -19.37 -84.68
C ALA A 270 27.08 -18.36 -84.17
N LEU A 271 27.36 -17.64 -83.07
CA LEU A 271 26.59 -16.48 -82.60
C LEU A 271 27.24 -15.16 -83.03
N LEU A 272 28.57 -15.06 -83.03
CA LEU A 272 29.33 -13.89 -83.46
C LEU A 272 29.29 -13.70 -84.97
N GLU A 273 29.30 -14.76 -85.77
CA GLU A 273 29.02 -14.69 -87.23
C GLU A 273 27.60 -14.18 -87.52
N LYS A 274 26.65 -14.37 -86.58
CA LYS A 274 25.29 -13.79 -86.65
C LYS A 274 25.21 -12.35 -86.08
N LEU A 275 26.31 -11.82 -85.55
CA LEU A 275 26.43 -10.54 -84.85
C LEU A 275 27.73 -9.78 -85.24
N GLY A 276 28.23 -10.01 -86.46
CA GLY A 276 29.64 -9.90 -86.88
C GLY A 276 30.51 -8.72 -86.42
N GLU A 277 31.25 -8.91 -85.32
CA GLU A 277 32.38 -8.09 -84.82
C GLU A 277 33.34 -8.96 -83.94
N PHE A 278 34.66 -8.73 -83.81
CA PHE A 278 35.57 -7.80 -84.50
C PHE A 278 36.96 -8.43 -84.80
N LYS A 279 38.01 -8.18 -83.96
CA LYS A 279 39.42 -8.64 -84.10
C LYS A 279 40.14 -8.75 -82.73
N GLU A 280 41.31 -9.39 -82.77
CA GLU A 280 42.44 -9.46 -81.79
C GLU A 280 42.76 -8.14 -81.02
N THR A 281 43.46 -8.06 -79.86
CA THR A 281 44.03 -9.00 -78.84
C THR A 281 44.57 -8.17 -77.65
N VAL A 282 44.60 -8.67 -76.39
CA VAL A 282 45.38 -8.07 -75.27
C VAL A 282 45.86 -9.13 -74.22
N PRO A 283 47.13 -9.10 -73.76
CA PRO A 283 47.61 -9.85 -72.58
C PRO A 283 47.80 -8.97 -71.31
N PRO A 284 47.72 -9.52 -70.05
CA PRO A 284 47.71 -8.73 -68.81
C PRO A 284 48.94 -8.89 -67.88
N LEU A 285 49.22 -7.93 -66.97
CA LEU A 285 49.90 -8.19 -65.67
C LEU A 285 49.87 -7.03 -64.62
N ARG A 286 49.58 -7.44 -63.37
CA ARG A 286 49.63 -6.83 -62.01
C ARG A 286 50.30 -5.46 -61.71
N ALA A 287 49.64 -4.76 -60.77
CA ALA A 287 50.21 -4.09 -59.58
C ALA A 287 49.25 -4.37 -58.37
N HIS A 288 49.37 -3.89 -57.11
CA HIS A 288 50.31 -2.99 -56.38
C HIS A 288 50.43 -3.48 -54.89
N LEU A 289 50.96 -2.66 -53.97
CA LEU A 289 51.12 -2.88 -52.50
C LEU A 289 51.08 -1.53 -51.75
N ASP A 290 50.78 -1.50 -50.43
CA ASP A 290 50.66 -0.25 -49.63
C ASP A 290 51.19 -0.32 -48.15
N VAL A 291 51.15 0.79 -47.39
CA VAL A 291 52.22 1.18 -46.42
C VAL A 291 51.87 1.34 -44.89
N LYS A 292 52.92 1.15 -44.07
CA LYS A 292 53.20 1.34 -42.60
C LYS A 292 52.49 2.45 -41.79
N THR A 293 52.45 2.29 -40.44
CA THR A 293 52.33 3.36 -39.40
C THR A 293 53.07 3.03 -38.06
N SER A 294 53.64 4.04 -37.36
CA SER A 294 54.17 4.09 -35.94
C SER A 294 55.24 5.20 -35.75
N PRO A 295 55.67 5.64 -34.52
CA PRO A 295 55.14 5.50 -33.14
C PRO A 295 55.14 6.82 -32.28
N GLY A 296 54.71 6.72 -31.00
CA GLY A 296 54.84 7.73 -29.89
C GLY A 296 53.64 7.70 -28.91
N ASP A 297 53.69 7.71 -27.57
CA ASP A 297 54.74 7.82 -26.51
C ASP A 297 55.21 9.27 -26.16
N SER A 298 55.34 9.76 -24.90
CA SER A 298 55.12 9.24 -23.51
C SER A 298 54.69 10.35 -22.49
N GLY A 299 54.43 10.03 -21.21
CA GLY A 299 54.29 11.01 -20.10
C GLY A 299 53.85 10.45 -18.73
N GLN A 300 54.42 10.92 -17.60
CA GLN A 300 54.16 10.44 -16.21
C GLN A 300 53.74 11.55 -15.23
N SER A 301 52.97 11.21 -14.19
CA SER A 301 53.35 11.32 -12.75
C SER A 301 52.16 11.43 -11.76
N MET A 302 52.37 10.93 -10.54
CA MET A 302 51.58 11.19 -9.32
C MET A 302 52.39 12.09 -8.37
N PRO A 303 51.80 12.66 -7.31
CA PRO A 303 52.29 12.24 -6.00
C PRO A 303 51.23 12.06 -4.90
N ASN A 304 51.61 11.20 -3.95
CA ASN A 304 51.07 10.88 -2.63
C ASN A 304 50.27 11.99 -1.90
N ASN A 305 49.18 11.59 -1.23
CA ASN A 305 49.24 11.32 0.23
C ASN A 305 48.16 10.30 0.64
#